data_AF-A0A7Y3GE26-F1
#
_entry.id   AF-A0A7Y3GE26-F1
#
_cell.length_a   1.000
_cell.length_b   1.000
_cell.length_c   1.000
_cell.angle_alpha   90.00
_cell.angle_beta   90.00
_cell.angle_gamma   90.00
#
_symmetry.space_group_name_H-M   'P 1'
#
loop_
_entity.id
_entity.type
_entity.pdbx_description
1 polymer ?
#
loop_
_entity_poly.entity_id
_entity_poly.type
_entity_poly.pdbx_seq_one_letter_code
_entity_poly.pdbx_strand_id
1 'polypeptide(L)'
;LAAAGRLAPDALLDALGILDDLDQLATGPGSPVEAVVRAATARLRDDGSFGAEDAPAAERIVATGMLGGYLVKTLMLRPRIERAIDGFLCRSWDPDRVKTGAWEPIAAYAHWFSLVDSELSDPALQWCGRELDRGFRTRQFDALRTGRVFVLCHAVALPGASLASEEVCEALCNEQTEDGGFALSARALAGDPVGAALDAMTVLVRVGLQGAAA
;
A
#
# COMPACT_ATOMS: atom_id res chain seq x y z
N LEU A 1 -13.67 21.89 -2.67
CA LEU A 1 -14.69 20.84 -2.37
C LEU A 1 -15.35 20.25 -3.63
N ALA A 2 -15.87 21.05 -4.58
CA ALA A 2 -16.50 20.55 -5.82
C ALA A 2 -15.57 19.87 -6.87
N ALA A 3 -14.25 19.84 -6.62
CA ALA A 3 -13.27 19.24 -7.52
C ALA A 3 -12.95 17.76 -7.16
N ALA A 4 -12.89 17.42 -5.87
CA ALA A 4 -12.54 16.06 -5.42
C ALA A 4 -13.58 15.00 -5.83
N GLY A 5 -14.86 15.39 -5.92
CA GLY A 5 -15.92 14.50 -6.41
C GLY A 5 -15.73 14.04 -7.86
N ARG A 6 -14.93 14.77 -8.66
CA ARG A 6 -14.68 14.50 -10.09
C ARG A 6 -13.39 13.74 -10.36
N LEU A 7 -12.60 13.41 -9.34
CA LEU A 7 -11.35 12.68 -9.53
C LEU A 7 -11.63 11.24 -10.00
N ALA A 8 -10.83 10.76 -10.96
CA ALA A 8 -10.80 9.35 -11.31
C ALA A 8 -10.37 8.51 -10.09
N PRO A 9 -10.76 7.23 -10.00
CA PRO A 9 -10.33 6.34 -8.91
C PRO A 9 -8.81 6.32 -8.70
N ASP A 10 -8.04 6.24 -9.78
CA ASP A 10 -6.57 6.22 -9.72
C ASP A 10 -6.02 7.54 -9.16
N ALA A 11 -6.60 8.67 -9.56
CA ALA A 11 -6.20 9.98 -9.03
C ALA A 11 -6.51 10.15 -7.53
N LEU A 12 -7.54 9.46 -7.00
CA LEU A 12 -7.80 9.43 -5.55
C LEU A 12 -6.75 8.58 -4.82
N LEU A 13 -6.38 7.44 -5.41
CA LEU A 13 -5.36 6.56 -4.85
C LEU A 13 -4.00 7.26 -4.82
N ASP A 14 -3.60 7.91 -5.91
CA ASP A 14 -2.36 8.68 -6.00
C ASP A 14 -2.35 9.83 -4.98
N ALA A 15 -3.45 10.58 -4.87
CA ALA A 15 -3.54 11.68 -3.92
C ALA A 15 -3.40 11.20 -2.46
N LEU A 16 -4.05 10.09 -2.11
CA LEU A 16 -3.92 9.50 -0.78
C LEU A 16 -2.51 8.96 -0.52
N GLY A 17 -1.88 8.33 -1.51
CA GLY A 17 -0.50 7.86 -1.42
C GLY A 17 0.50 8.98 -1.20
N ILE A 18 0.38 10.08 -1.96
CA ILE A 18 1.24 11.27 -1.76
C ILE A 18 1.03 11.85 -0.35
N LEU A 19 -0.22 11.92 0.13
CA LEU A 19 -0.51 12.42 1.46
C LEU A 19 0.04 11.49 2.56
N ASP A 20 0.06 10.18 2.34
CA ASP A 20 0.68 9.19 3.25
C ASP A 20 2.19 9.38 3.30
N ASP A 21 2.83 9.49 2.14
CA ASP A 21 4.27 9.71 2.01
C ASP A 21 4.74 11.00 2.71
N LEU A 22 3.89 12.03 2.72
CA LEU A 22 4.13 13.31 3.40
C LEU A 22 3.66 13.33 4.87
N ASP A 23 3.16 12.21 5.41
CA ASP A 23 2.63 12.08 6.78
C ASP A 23 1.46 13.05 7.07
N GLN A 24 0.64 13.34 6.05
CA GLN A 24 -0.47 14.32 6.11
C GLN A 24 -1.86 13.68 6.24
N LEU A 25 -1.98 12.35 6.28
CA LEU A 25 -3.27 11.67 6.38
C LEU A 25 -3.98 11.88 7.73
N ALA A 26 -3.22 12.04 8.82
CA ALA A 26 -3.76 12.22 10.17
C ALA A 26 -4.17 13.67 10.50
N THR A 27 -4.58 14.45 9.49
CA THR A 27 -5.04 15.83 9.69
C THR A 27 -6.51 15.89 10.12
N GLY A 28 -6.85 16.86 10.98
CA GLY A 28 -8.18 17.04 11.55
C GLY A 28 -9.24 17.59 10.59
N PRO A 29 -10.50 17.76 11.06
CA PRO A 29 -11.61 18.21 10.22
C PRO A 29 -11.36 19.60 9.60
N GLY A 30 -11.86 19.82 8.40
CA GLY A 30 -11.64 21.05 7.62
C GLY A 30 -10.37 21.04 6.77
N SER A 31 -9.55 19.97 6.82
CA SER A 31 -8.38 19.82 5.96
C SER A 31 -8.77 19.43 4.52
N PRO A 32 -7.88 19.63 3.52
CA PRO A 32 -8.08 19.10 2.17
C PRO A 32 -8.28 17.57 2.12
N VAL A 33 -7.72 16.84 3.09
CA VAL A 33 -7.85 15.37 3.21
C VAL A 33 -9.29 14.96 3.42
N GLU A 34 -10.07 15.75 4.16
CA GLU A 34 -11.49 15.46 4.39
C GLU A 34 -12.28 15.38 3.07
N ALA A 35 -11.97 16.25 2.11
CA ALA A 35 -12.61 16.23 0.80
C ALA A 35 -12.28 14.95 0.01
N VAL A 36 -11.03 14.48 0.10
CA VAL A 36 -10.56 13.25 -0.54
C VAL A 36 -11.21 12.03 0.10
N VAL A 37 -11.24 11.96 1.44
CA VAL A 37 -11.90 10.89 2.20
C VAL A 37 -13.39 10.82 1.87
N ARG A 38 -14.09 11.96 1.86
CA ARG A 38 -15.52 12.00 1.47
C ARG A 38 -15.73 11.53 0.04
N ALA A 39 -14.88 11.94 -0.89
CA ALA A 39 -14.96 11.51 -2.29
C ALA A 39 -14.69 10.01 -2.46
N ALA A 40 -13.68 9.47 -1.77
CA ALA A 40 -13.35 8.05 -1.78
C ALA A 40 -14.47 7.22 -1.17
N THR A 41 -14.93 7.56 0.04
CA THR A 41 -15.98 6.81 0.74
C THR A 41 -17.34 6.84 0.03
N ALA A 42 -17.64 7.88 -0.75
CA ALA A 42 -18.84 7.94 -1.60
C ALA A 42 -18.82 6.92 -2.77
N ARG A 43 -17.66 6.32 -3.07
CA ARG A 43 -17.49 5.27 -4.09
C ARG A 43 -17.52 3.85 -3.51
N LEU A 44 -17.70 3.72 -2.19
CA LEU A 44 -17.81 2.41 -1.55
C LEU A 44 -19.09 1.71 -2.05
N ARG A 45 -18.93 0.47 -2.49
CA ARG A 45 -20.04 -0.37 -2.96
C ARG A 45 -20.76 -1.03 -1.78
N ASP A 46 -21.96 -1.55 -2.03
CA ASP A 46 -22.78 -2.21 -1.02
C ASP A 46 -22.11 -3.48 -0.44
N ASP A 47 -21.25 -4.14 -1.21
CA ASP A 47 -20.48 -5.31 -0.77
C ASP A 47 -19.23 -4.96 0.05
N GLY A 48 -18.94 -3.66 0.22
CA GLY A 48 -17.79 -3.14 0.94
C GLY A 48 -16.52 -2.95 0.10
N SER A 49 -16.60 -3.14 -1.22
CA SER A 49 -15.45 -3.00 -2.11
C SER A 49 -15.35 -1.61 -2.78
N PHE A 50 -14.16 -1.31 -3.29
CA PHE A 50 -13.90 -0.27 -4.28
C PHE A 50 -13.57 -0.91 -5.65
N GLY A 51 -13.55 -0.09 -6.70
CA GLY A 51 -13.27 -0.50 -8.08
C GLY A 51 -14.46 -0.27 -9.04
N ALA A 52 -14.21 -0.45 -10.34
CA ALA A 52 -15.25 -0.40 -11.35
C ALA A 52 -16.27 -1.55 -11.16
N GLU A 53 -17.49 -1.37 -11.67
CA GLU A 53 -18.57 -2.33 -11.46
C GLU A 53 -18.32 -3.68 -12.13
N ASP A 54 -17.67 -3.65 -13.29
CA ASP A 54 -17.27 -4.79 -14.11
C ASP A 54 -15.83 -5.24 -13.86
N ALA A 55 -15.13 -4.63 -12.89
CA ALA A 55 -13.74 -4.98 -12.58
C ALA A 55 -13.63 -6.44 -12.08
N PRO A 56 -12.62 -7.20 -12.56
CA PRO A 56 -12.28 -8.51 -12.02
C PRO A 56 -12.10 -8.49 -10.50
N ALA A 57 -12.41 -9.62 -9.84
CA ALA A 57 -12.32 -9.73 -8.38
C ALA A 57 -10.93 -9.39 -7.84
N ALA A 58 -9.86 -9.75 -8.56
CA ALA A 58 -8.48 -9.42 -8.18
C ALA A 58 -8.24 -7.90 -8.14
N GLU A 59 -8.71 -7.16 -9.15
CA GLU A 59 -8.56 -5.71 -9.20
C GLU A 59 -9.35 -5.03 -8.08
N ARG A 60 -10.56 -5.52 -7.77
CA ARG A 60 -11.34 -4.98 -6.64
C ARG A 60 -10.66 -5.23 -5.29
N ILE A 61 -9.99 -6.37 -5.11
CA ILE A 61 -9.20 -6.65 -3.90
C ILE A 61 -8.07 -5.63 -3.78
N VAL A 62 -7.31 -5.43 -4.86
CA VAL A 62 -6.20 -4.46 -4.88
C VAL A 62 -6.70 -3.05 -4.58
N ALA A 63 -7.71 -2.59 -5.32
CA ALA A 63 -8.31 -1.28 -5.10
C ALA A 63 -8.83 -1.12 -3.66
N THR A 64 -9.46 -2.17 -3.12
CA THR A 64 -10.06 -2.11 -1.77
C THR A 64 -9.01 -2.11 -0.67
N GLY A 65 -8.00 -2.96 -0.74
CA GLY A 65 -6.92 -3.00 0.24
C GLY A 65 -6.11 -1.71 0.24
N MET A 66 -5.78 -1.19 -0.93
CA MET A 66 -4.99 0.04 -1.05
C MET A 66 -5.78 1.29 -0.58
N LEU A 67 -7.01 1.48 -1.07
CA LEU A 67 -7.83 2.62 -0.62
C LEU A 67 -8.20 2.47 0.86
N GLY A 68 -8.60 1.28 1.30
CA GLY A 68 -8.93 1.01 2.70
C GLY A 68 -7.76 1.31 3.63
N GLY A 69 -6.56 0.84 3.28
CA GLY A 69 -5.34 1.06 4.05
C GLY A 69 -4.98 2.54 4.19
N TYR A 70 -5.15 3.36 3.14
CA TYR A 70 -4.97 4.80 3.30
C TYR A 70 -6.09 5.45 4.12
N LEU A 71 -7.35 5.05 3.90
CA LEU A 71 -8.49 5.63 4.58
C LEU A 71 -8.43 5.41 6.10
N VAL A 72 -7.98 4.24 6.56
CA VAL A 72 -7.92 3.92 7.99
C VAL A 72 -6.83 4.71 8.73
N LYS A 73 -5.80 5.19 8.01
CA LYS A 73 -4.80 6.12 8.57
C LYS A 73 -5.34 7.53 8.79
N THR A 74 -6.54 7.83 8.29
CA THR A 74 -7.18 9.14 8.49
C THR A 74 -8.00 9.19 9.77
N LEU A 75 -8.14 10.37 10.35
CA LEU A 75 -9.01 10.59 11.51
C LEU A 75 -10.51 10.66 11.16
N MET A 76 -10.86 10.40 9.90
CA MET A 76 -12.21 10.66 9.34
C MET A 76 -12.97 9.39 8.97
N LEU A 77 -12.32 8.22 9.00
CA LEU A 77 -12.97 6.98 8.62
C LEU A 77 -14.03 6.60 9.64
N ARG A 78 -15.25 6.36 9.16
CA ARG A 78 -16.36 5.95 10.03
C ARG A 78 -16.23 4.45 10.32
N PRO A 79 -16.49 3.98 11.55
CA PRO A 79 -16.40 2.55 11.90
C PRO A 79 -17.29 1.63 11.04
N ARG A 80 -18.43 2.14 10.52
CA ARG A 80 -19.29 1.38 9.60
C ARG A 80 -18.58 1.09 8.26
N ILE A 81 -17.82 2.06 7.75
CA ILE A 81 -17.10 1.92 6.49
C ILE A 81 -15.92 0.98 6.67
N GLU A 82 -15.18 1.14 7.75
CA GLU A 82 -14.07 0.26 8.13
C GLU A 82 -14.53 -1.21 8.18
N ARG A 83 -15.62 -1.52 8.90
CA ARG A 83 -16.19 -2.88 8.95
C ARG A 83 -16.66 -3.40 7.59
N ALA A 84 -17.12 -2.54 6.69
CA ALA A 84 -17.56 -2.97 5.36
C ALA A 84 -16.35 -3.38 4.50
N ILE A 85 -15.28 -2.57 4.53
CA ILE A 85 -14.01 -2.86 3.87
C ILE A 85 -13.40 -4.14 4.44
N ASP A 86 -13.33 -4.26 5.77
CA ASP A 86 -12.82 -5.45 6.44
C ASP A 86 -13.60 -6.70 6.02
N GLY A 87 -14.93 -6.63 6.08
CA GLY A 87 -15.79 -7.74 5.69
C GLY A 87 -15.60 -8.17 4.24
N PHE A 88 -15.37 -7.24 3.31
CA PHE A 88 -15.06 -7.56 1.92
C PHE A 88 -13.71 -8.27 1.80
N LEU A 89 -12.65 -7.71 2.40
CA LEU A 89 -11.30 -8.25 2.31
C LEU A 89 -11.20 -9.61 2.99
N CYS A 90 -11.83 -9.78 4.15
CA CYS A 90 -11.91 -11.05 4.87
C CYS A 90 -12.61 -12.15 4.07
N ARG A 91 -13.77 -11.85 3.47
CA ARG A 91 -14.47 -12.83 2.60
C ARG A 91 -13.68 -13.17 1.34
N SER A 92 -12.82 -12.26 0.90
CA SER A 92 -12.02 -12.43 -0.32
C SER A 92 -10.68 -13.10 -0.04
N TRP A 93 -10.24 -13.16 1.22
CA TRP A 93 -8.93 -13.68 1.60
C TRP A 93 -8.77 -15.16 1.25
N ASP A 94 -7.67 -15.47 0.58
CA ASP A 94 -7.21 -16.83 0.27
C ASP A 94 -5.68 -16.77 0.10
N PRO A 95 -4.89 -17.62 0.78
CA PRO A 95 -3.44 -17.65 0.63
C PRO A 95 -2.96 -17.81 -0.82
N ASP A 96 -3.71 -18.51 -1.67
CA ASP A 96 -3.31 -18.72 -3.06
C ASP A 96 -3.34 -17.43 -3.88
N ARG A 97 -4.06 -16.40 -3.44
CA ARG A 97 -4.05 -15.06 -4.08
C ARG A 97 -2.71 -14.36 -3.95
N VAL A 98 -1.99 -14.57 -2.85
CA VAL A 98 -0.67 -13.96 -2.62
C VAL A 98 0.49 -14.83 -3.12
N LYS A 99 0.26 -16.12 -3.36
CA LYS A 99 1.25 -17.05 -3.95
C LYS A 99 1.44 -16.91 -5.46
N THR A 100 0.64 -16.07 -6.12
CA THR A 100 0.65 -15.90 -7.58
C THR A 100 1.95 -15.32 -8.14
N GLY A 101 2.78 -14.74 -7.27
CA GLY A 101 3.96 -14.00 -7.69
C GLY A 101 3.65 -12.59 -8.22
N ALA A 102 2.40 -12.14 -8.06
CA ALA A 102 2.02 -10.75 -8.22
C ALA A 102 2.24 -10.01 -6.89
N TRP A 103 2.73 -8.78 -6.97
CA TRP A 103 3.04 -7.95 -5.80
C TRP A 103 1.78 -7.27 -5.25
N GLU A 104 0.85 -6.91 -6.13
CA GLU A 104 -0.32 -6.09 -5.84
C GLU A 104 -1.24 -6.72 -4.78
N PRO A 105 -1.56 -8.03 -4.82
CA PRO A 105 -2.36 -8.65 -3.76
C PRO A 105 -1.65 -8.66 -2.41
N ILE A 106 -0.32 -8.83 -2.40
CA ILE A 106 0.49 -8.78 -1.17
C ILE A 106 0.39 -7.40 -0.55
N ALA A 107 0.64 -6.35 -1.34
CA ALA A 107 0.57 -4.96 -0.90
C ALA A 107 -0.83 -4.61 -0.36
N ALA A 108 -1.87 -4.98 -1.10
CA ALA A 108 -3.25 -4.66 -0.73
C ALA A 108 -3.69 -5.30 0.59
N TYR A 109 -3.41 -6.60 0.79
CA TYR A 109 -3.76 -7.28 2.04
C TYR A 109 -2.88 -6.81 3.20
N ALA A 110 -1.58 -6.67 2.99
CA ALA A 110 -0.67 -6.22 4.04
C ALA A 110 -1.01 -4.81 4.52
N HIS A 111 -1.28 -3.89 3.59
CA HIS A 111 -1.63 -2.50 3.91
C HIS A 111 -2.88 -2.38 4.77
N TRP A 112 -3.92 -3.17 4.50
CA TRP A 112 -5.12 -3.18 5.35
C TRP A 112 -4.86 -3.86 6.69
N PHE A 113 -4.43 -5.13 6.66
CA PHE A 113 -4.37 -5.97 7.85
C PHE A 113 -3.28 -5.55 8.85
N SER A 114 -2.29 -4.76 8.45
CA SER A 114 -1.32 -4.19 9.39
C SER A 114 -1.88 -3.03 10.22
N LEU A 115 -3.04 -2.48 9.84
CA LEU A 115 -3.59 -1.24 10.41
C LEU A 115 -4.89 -1.46 11.18
N VAL A 116 -5.50 -2.64 11.07
CA VAL A 116 -6.78 -2.96 11.71
C VAL A 116 -6.68 -4.17 12.62
N ASP A 117 -7.51 -4.16 13.66
CA ASP A 117 -7.76 -5.32 14.52
C ASP A 117 -8.79 -6.24 13.85
N SER A 118 -8.31 -7.12 12.99
CA SER A 118 -9.11 -8.13 12.28
C SER A 118 -8.66 -9.53 12.69
N GLU A 119 -9.60 -10.47 12.79
CA GLU A 119 -9.30 -11.87 13.11
C GLU A 119 -8.37 -12.53 12.07
N LEU A 120 -8.33 -11.99 10.84
CA LEU A 120 -7.44 -12.45 9.78
C LEU A 120 -6.10 -11.74 9.73
N SER A 121 -5.84 -10.71 10.54
CA SER A 121 -4.62 -9.92 10.45
C SER A 121 -3.37 -10.80 10.59
N ASP A 122 -3.29 -11.61 11.63
CA ASP A 122 -2.15 -12.51 11.86
C ASP A 122 -1.91 -13.51 10.71
N PRO A 123 -2.89 -14.37 10.32
CA PRO A 123 -2.66 -15.34 9.25
C PRO A 123 -2.43 -14.67 7.89
N ALA A 124 -3.08 -13.53 7.61
CA ALA A 124 -2.89 -12.81 6.36
C ALA A 124 -1.50 -12.20 6.26
N LEU A 125 -1.06 -11.48 7.30
CA LEU A 125 0.26 -10.87 7.36
C LEU A 125 1.37 -11.91 7.30
N GLN A 126 1.21 -13.08 7.95
CA GLN A 126 2.19 -14.18 7.84
C GLN A 126 2.37 -14.69 6.41
N TRP A 127 1.28 -14.82 5.64
CA TRP A 127 1.36 -15.23 4.24
C TRP A 127 1.91 -14.11 3.36
N CYS A 128 1.46 -12.87 3.54
CA CYS A 128 1.99 -11.72 2.83
C CYS A 128 3.50 -11.56 3.05
N GLY A 129 3.99 -11.64 4.30
CA GLY A 129 5.41 -11.54 4.61
C GLY A 129 6.23 -12.68 4.00
N ARG A 130 5.75 -13.93 4.08
CA ARG A 130 6.41 -15.08 3.42
C ARG A 130 6.55 -14.89 1.91
N GLU A 131 5.47 -14.49 1.24
CA GLU A 131 5.48 -14.33 -0.21
C GLU A 131 6.26 -13.09 -0.65
N LEU A 132 6.26 -12.01 0.16
CA LEU A 132 7.10 -10.84 -0.07
C LEU A 132 8.59 -11.19 0.03
N ASP A 133 8.99 -11.89 1.09
CA ASP A 133 10.37 -12.36 1.28
C ASP A 133 10.78 -13.29 0.15
N ARG A 134 9.97 -14.31 -0.16
CA ARG A 134 10.21 -15.22 -1.29
C ARG A 134 10.40 -14.44 -2.58
N GLY A 135 9.50 -13.52 -2.90
CA GLY A 135 9.55 -12.75 -4.14
C GLY A 135 10.79 -11.84 -4.23
N PHE A 136 11.18 -11.20 -3.12
CA PHE A 136 12.43 -10.42 -3.05
C PHE A 136 13.67 -11.32 -3.24
N ARG A 137 13.78 -12.42 -2.49
CA ARG A 137 14.93 -13.34 -2.55
C ARG A 137 15.08 -14.00 -3.91
N THR A 138 13.97 -14.32 -4.58
CA THR A 138 13.98 -14.87 -5.95
C THR A 138 14.07 -13.80 -7.04
N ARG A 139 14.25 -12.52 -6.68
CA ARG A 139 14.29 -11.36 -7.60
C ARG A 139 13.04 -11.22 -8.47
N GLN A 140 11.92 -11.74 -8.00
CA GLN A 140 10.61 -11.52 -8.61
C GLN A 140 10.09 -10.11 -8.26
N PHE A 141 10.45 -9.60 -7.08
CA PHE A 141 10.18 -8.23 -6.65
C PHE A 141 11.50 -7.47 -6.51
N ASP A 142 11.49 -6.22 -6.98
CA ASP A 142 12.58 -5.26 -6.78
C ASP A 142 12.56 -4.70 -5.34
N ALA A 143 13.68 -4.06 -4.93
CA ALA A 143 13.77 -3.48 -3.59
C ALA A 143 12.76 -2.37 -3.38
N LEU A 144 12.46 -1.58 -4.42
CA LEU A 144 11.51 -0.48 -4.35
C LEU A 144 10.10 -0.97 -3.97
N ARG A 145 9.53 -1.91 -4.72
CA ARG A 145 8.19 -2.49 -4.45
C ARG A 145 8.14 -3.14 -3.09
N THR A 146 9.22 -3.83 -2.70
CA THR A 146 9.31 -4.49 -1.40
C THR A 146 9.29 -3.46 -0.26
N GLY A 147 10.12 -2.43 -0.36
CA GLY A 147 10.15 -1.33 0.60
C GLY A 147 8.85 -0.54 0.64
N ARG A 148 8.13 -0.38 -0.48
CA ARG A 148 6.81 0.25 -0.49
C ARG A 148 5.81 -0.52 0.36
N VAL A 149 5.86 -1.84 0.44
CA VAL A 149 4.98 -2.59 1.36
C VAL A 149 5.27 -2.23 2.81
N PHE A 150 6.54 -2.13 3.19
CA PHE A 150 6.95 -1.69 4.53
C PHE A 150 6.45 -0.27 4.84
N VAL A 151 6.58 0.66 3.90
CA VAL A 151 6.01 2.02 4.01
C VAL A 151 4.50 1.99 4.20
N LEU A 152 3.77 1.24 3.37
CA LEU A 152 2.31 1.12 3.46
C LEU A 152 1.88 0.60 4.83
N CYS A 153 2.62 -0.37 5.39
CA CYS A 153 2.31 -1.01 6.66
C CYS A 153 2.76 -0.23 7.90
N HIS A 154 3.52 0.88 7.74
CA HIS A 154 4.23 1.56 8.82
C HIS A 154 5.12 0.60 9.64
N ALA A 155 5.81 -0.31 8.95
CA ALA A 155 6.59 -1.36 9.58
C ALA A 155 7.98 -1.48 8.95
N VAL A 156 8.94 -2.00 9.71
CA VAL A 156 10.30 -2.33 9.24
C VAL A 156 10.47 -3.81 8.89
N ALA A 157 9.48 -4.63 9.22
CA ALA A 157 9.40 -6.05 8.88
C ALA A 157 7.93 -6.50 8.88
N LEU A 158 7.63 -7.61 8.19
CA LEU A 158 6.32 -8.24 8.21
C LEU A 158 6.36 -9.62 8.89
N PRO A 159 5.30 -10.02 9.62
CA PRO A 159 5.17 -11.38 10.12
C PRO A 159 5.40 -12.42 9.01
N GLY A 160 6.12 -13.49 9.33
CA GLY A 160 6.40 -14.57 8.37
C GLY A 160 7.53 -14.29 7.36
N ALA A 161 8.03 -13.05 7.27
CA ALA A 161 9.25 -12.73 6.54
C ALA A 161 10.48 -12.87 7.46
N SER A 162 11.59 -13.36 6.90
CA SER A 162 12.93 -13.21 7.47
C SER A 162 13.64 -11.94 6.98
N LEU A 163 13.08 -11.34 5.93
CA LEU A 163 13.58 -10.12 5.30
C LEU A 163 13.49 -8.91 6.25
N ALA A 164 14.63 -8.26 6.47
CA ALA A 164 14.72 -7.03 7.25
C ALA A 164 14.72 -5.76 6.37
N SER A 165 14.31 -4.64 6.95
CA SER A 165 14.34 -3.30 6.32
C SER A 165 15.71 -2.92 5.75
N GLU A 166 16.77 -3.26 6.47
CA GLU A 166 18.15 -2.92 6.15
C GLU A 166 18.58 -3.59 4.84
N GLU A 167 18.23 -4.86 4.66
CA GLU A 167 18.52 -5.60 3.43
C GLU A 167 17.80 -4.97 2.23
N VAL A 168 16.56 -4.50 2.43
CA VAL A 168 15.79 -3.81 1.38
C VAL A 168 16.39 -2.44 1.07
N CYS A 169 16.79 -1.67 2.07
CA CYS A 169 17.43 -0.37 1.88
C CYS A 169 18.81 -0.51 1.21
N GLU A 170 19.61 -1.50 1.59
CA GLU A 170 20.90 -1.80 0.94
C GLU A 170 20.69 -2.17 -0.53
N ALA A 171 19.74 -3.07 -0.81
CA ALA A 171 19.40 -3.43 -2.18
C ALA A 171 18.91 -2.21 -2.98
N LEU A 172 18.08 -1.35 -2.40
CA LEU A 172 17.58 -0.15 -3.05
C LEU A 172 18.71 0.84 -3.38
N CYS A 173 19.66 1.06 -2.47
CA CYS A 173 20.85 1.87 -2.75
C CYS A 173 21.69 1.28 -3.90
N ASN A 174 21.80 -0.04 -3.97
CA ASN A 174 22.48 -0.73 -5.07
C ASN A 174 21.71 -0.68 -6.39
N GLU A 175 20.42 -0.32 -6.37
CA GLU A 175 19.60 -0.11 -7.57
C GLU A 175 19.68 1.33 -8.10
N GLN A 176 20.35 2.26 -7.41
CA GLN A 176 20.54 3.63 -7.85
C GLN A 176 21.44 3.71 -9.09
N THR A 177 21.03 4.46 -10.10
CA THR A 177 21.80 4.70 -11.33
C THR A 177 22.85 5.80 -11.14
N GLU A 178 23.84 5.88 -12.04
CA GLU A 178 24.95 6.84 -11.96
C GLU A 178 24.50 8.31 -11.95
N ASP A 179 23.35 8.61 -12.53
CA ASP A 179 22.73 9.95 -12.52
C ASP A 179 21.93 10.25 -11.24
N GLY A 180 21.92 9.32 -10.28
CA GLY A 180 21.19 9.41 -9.02
C GLY A 180 19.73 8.95 -9.10
N GLY A 181 19.25 8.52 -10.27
CA GLY A 181 17.90 7.98 -10.46
C GLY A 181 17.73 6.54 -9.96
N PHE A 182 16.50 6.02 -10.07
CA PHE A 182 16.17 4.63 -9.73
C PHE A 182 15.44 3.99 -10.90
N ALA A 183 16.19 3.37 -11.81
CA ALA A 183 15.67 2.92 -13.12
C ALA A 183 15.24 1.45 -13.19
N LEU A 184 15.47 0.66 -12.14
CA LEU A 184 15.27 -0.79 -12.16
C LEU A 184 13.84 -1.24 -11.80
N SER A 185 12.98 -0.33 -11.35
CA SER A 185 11.58 -0.67 -11.12
C SER A 185 10.79 -0.72 -12.43
N ALA A 186 9.75 -1.57 -12.49
CA ALA A 186 8.87 -1.61 -13.65
C ALA A 186 8.21 -0.25 -13.95
N ARG A 187 8.04 0.60 -12.93
CA ARG A 187 7.50 1.97 -13.05
C ARG A 187 8.50 2.91 -13.74
N ALA A 188 9.79 2.80 -13.41
CA ALA A 188 10.83 3.57 -14.07
C ALA A 188 11.04 3.14 -15.53
N LEU A 189 10.99 1.83 -15.79
CA LEU A 189 11.01 1.27 -17.15
C LEU A 189 9.76 1.65 -17.96
N ALA A 190 8.62 1.86 -17.29
CA ALA A 190 7.36 2.31 -17.90
C ALA A 190 7.27 3.83 -18.09
N GLY A 191 8.33 4.60 -17.78
CA GLY A 191 8.43 6.02 -18.13
C GLY A 191 8.13 7.02 -17.01
N ASP A 192 8.03 6.59 -15.75
CA ASP A 192 7.89 7.49 -14.60
C ASP A 192 9.13 7.43 -13.67
N PRO A 193 10.29 7.94 -14.14
CA PRO A 193 11.53 7.92 -13.36
C PRO A 193 11.47 8.84 -12.13
N VAL A 194 10.67 9.91 -12.19
CA VAL A 194 10.50 10.84 -11.06
C VAL A 194 9.70 10.17 -9.94
N GLY A 195 8.58 9.51 -10.27
CA GLY A 195 7.80 8.75 -9.30
C GLY A 195 8.64 7.65 -8.65
N ALA A 196 9.42 6.91 -9.44
CA ALA A 196 10.32 5.89 -8.89
C ALA A 196 11.38 6.46 -7.94
N ALA A 197 11.97 7.61 -8.26
CA ALA A 197 12.94 8.27 -7.38
C ALA A 197 12.28 8.78 -6.08
N LEU A 198 11.08 9.35 -6.16
CA LEU A 198 10.32 9.77 -4.97
C LEU A 198 9.95 8.58 -4.09
N ASP A 199 9.44 7.50 -4.68
CA ASP A 199 9.12 6.26 -3.97
C ASP A 199 10.36 5.71 -3.25
N ALA A 200 11.53 5.72 -3.92
CA ALA A 200 12.78 5.24 -3.34
C ALA A 200 13.21 6.09 -2.15
N MET A 201 13.14 7.42 -2.29
CA MET A 201 13.43 8.33 -1.18
C MET A 201 12.46 8.15 -0.01
N THR A 202 11.16 7.97 -0.27
CA THR A 202 10.19 7.66 0.78
C THR A 202 10.57 6.38 1.52
N VAL A 203 10.93 5.31 0.81
CA VAL A 203 11.38 4.06 1.43
C VAL A 203 12.61 4.29 2.31
N LEU A 204 13.67 4.92 1.78
CA LEU A 204 14.90 5.16 2.54
C LEU A 204 14.66 6.00 3.80
N VAL A 205 13.82 7.03 3.71
CA VAL A 205 13.51 7.91 4.84
C VAL A 205 12.61 7.22 5.87
N ARG A 206 11.54 6.55 5.43
CA ARG A 206 10.51 5.99 6.32
C ARG A 206 10.94 4.67 6.93
N VAL A 207 11.65 3.84 6.17
CA VAL A 207 12.03 2.49 6.59
C VAL A 207 13.49 2.47 7.07
N GLY A 208 14.40 3.08 6.31
CA GLY A 208 15.84 3.06 6.63
C GLY A 208 16.19 3.78 7.93
N LEU A 209 15.52 4.89 8.25
CA LEU A 209 15.75 5.60 9.51
C LEU A 209 15.13 4.90 10.73
N GLN A 210 14.07 4.12 10.53
CA GLN A 210 13.41 3.39 11.60
C GLN A 210 14.19 2.14 12.02
N GLY A 211 14.79 1.42 11.05
CA GLY A 211 15.66 0.27 11.34
C GLY A 211 16.93 0.65 12.10
N ALA A 212 17.54 1.80 11.79
CA ALA A 212 18.73 2.29 12.48
C ALA A 212 18.51 2.72 13.95
N ALA A 213 17.25 2.91 14.36
CA ALA A 213 16.88 3.34 15.72
C ALA A 213 16.42 2.17 16.62
N ALA A 214 16.29 0.97 16.07
CA ALA A 214 15.90 -0.26 16.79
C ALA A 214 17.13 -1.07 17.23
#